data_AF-A0A2D8QNF5-F1
#
_entry.id   AF-A0A2D8QNF5-F1
#
_cell.length_a   1.000
_cell.length_b   1.000
_cell.length_c   1.000
_cell.angle_alpha   90.00
_cell.angle_beta   90.00
_cell.angle_gamma   90.00
#
_symmetry.space_group_name_H-M   'P 1'
#
loop_
_entity.id
_entity.type
_entity.pdbx_description
1 polymer ?
#
loop_
_entity_poly.entity_id
_entity_poly.type
_entity_poly.pdbx_seq_one_letter_code
_entity_poly.pdbx_strand_id
1 'polypeptide(L)' 'MPRIDEKEGLEGFAGVYAHCADLFQGFMYNYGLLWSHSRLDPVLKDLVRLKSANLNGCVY' A
#
# COMPACT_ATOMS: atom_id res chain seq x y z
N MET A 1 4.76 -1.39 -19.63
CA MET A 1 3.43 -1.55 -19.00
C MET A 1 2.72 -0.20 -19.06
N PRO A 2 1.46 -0.13 -19.52
CA PRO A 2 0.68 1.10 -19.40
C PRO A 2 0.55 1.48 -17.92
N ARG A 3 0.75 2.76 -17.60
CA ARG A 3 0.53 3.28 -16.23
C ARG A 3 -0.98 3.48 -16.07
N ILE A 4 -1.54 2.92 -15.01
CA ILE A 4 -2.93 3.18 -14.62
C ILE A 4 -2.93 4.49 -13.84
N ASP A 5 -3.79 5.43 -14.22
CA ASP A 5 -3.91 6.70 -13.52
C ASP A 5 -4.56 6.51 -12.15
N GLU A 6 -4.18 7.36 -11.20
CA GLU A 6 -4.76 7.38 -9.87
C GLU A 6 -6.18 8.00 -9.90
N LYS A 7 -7.10 7.44 -9.11
CA LYS A 7 -8.51 7.86 -9.08
C LYS A 7 -8.88 8.47 -7.73
N GLU A 8 -9.91 9.32 -7.71
CA GLU A 8 -10.53 9.87 -6.49
C GLU A 8 -9.60 10.74 -5.62
N GLY A 9 -8.51 11.27 -6.19
CA GLY A 9 -7.55 12.10 -5.45
C GLY A 9 -6.71 11.31 -4.44
N LEU A 10 -6.72 9.98 -4.53
CA LEU A 10 -5.90 9.09 -3.72
C LEU A 10 -4.59 8.79 -4.45
N GLU A 11 -3.46 8.94 -3.75
CA GLU A 11 -2.15 8.69 -4.33
C GLU A 11 -1.75 7.21 -4.30
N GLY A 12 -0.93 6.79 -5.27
CA GLY A 12 -0.34 5.46 -5.37
C GLY A 12 -1.34 4.31 -5.41
N PHE A 13 -1.02 3.23 -4.70
CA PHE A 13 -1.80 1.99 -4.77
C PHE A 13 -3.27 2.17 -4.39
N ALA A 14 -3.58 3.10 -3.48
CA ALA A 14 -4.97 3.40 -3.10
C ALA A 14 -5.76 3.93 -4.31
N GLY A 15 -5.20 4.90 -5.05
CA GLY A 15 -5.82 5.45 -6.25
C GLY A 15 -5.95 4.46 -7.39
N VAL A 16 -4.98 3.56 -7.55
CA VAL A 16 -5.03 2.50 -8.56
C VAL A 16 -6.10 1.46 -8.22
N TYR A 17 -6.19 1.01 -6.96
CA TYR A 17 -7.20 0.03 -6.57
C TYR A 17 -8.63 0.63 -6.54
N ALA A 18 -8.78 1.94 -6.38
CA ALA A 18 -10.08 2.63 -6.42
C ALA A 18 -10.83 2.52 -7.76
N HIS A 19 -10.18 2.04 -8.83
CA HIS A 19 -10.86 1.67 -10.08
C HIS A 19 -11.79 0.44 -9.93
N CYS A 20 -11.59 -0.38 -8.89
CA CYS A 20 -12.42 -1.55 -8.60
C CYS A 20 -12.73 -1.63 -7.10
N ALA A 21 -14.01 -1.43 -6.74
CA ALA A 21 -14.45 -1.30 -5.35
C ALA A 21 -14.06 -2.50 -4.47
N ASP A 22 -14.22 -3.73 -4.96
CA ASP A 22 -13.91 -4.95 -4.20
C ASP A 22 -12.40 -5.06 -3.90
N LEU A 23 -11.56 -4.71 -4.88
CA LEU A 23 -10.11 -4.68 -4.70
C LEU A 23 -9.69 -3.58 -3.74
N PHE A 24 -10.28 -2.38 -3.86
CA PHE A 24 -10.02 -1.27 -2.95
C PHE A 24 -10.39 -1.62 -1.52
N GLN A 25 -11.56 -2.24 -1.30
CA GLN A 25 -11.99 -2.69 0.02
C GLN A 25 -11.01 -3.72 0.61
N GLY A 26 -10.60 -4.72 -0.17
CA GLY A 26 -9.62 -5.71 0.25
C GLY A 26 -8.25 -5.10 0.57
N PHE A 27 -7.81 -4.13 -0.23
CA PHE A 27 -6.60 -3.35 0.01
C PHE A 27 -6.68 -2.60 1.35
N MET A 28 -7.76 -1.83 1.57
CA MET A 28 -7.93 -1.03 2.78
C MET A 28 -7.98 -1.88 4.04
N TYR A 29 -8.65 -3.03 4.00
CA TYR A 29 -8.69 -3.96 5.13
C TYR A 29 -7.30 -4.47 5.50
N ASN A 30 -6.56 -5.02 4.52
CA ASN A 30 -5.22 -5.57 4.77
C ASN A 30 -4.21 -4.49 5.16
N TYR A 31 -4.29 -3.32 4.52
CA TYR A 31 -3.44 -2.18 4.85
C TYR A 31 -3.70 -1.71 6.29
N GLY A 32 -4.98 -1.58 6.69
CA GLY A 32 -5.36 -1.22 8.06
C GLY A 32 -4.87 -2.23 9.10
N LEU A 33 -4.95 -3.54 8.82
CA LEU A 33 -4.43 -4.58 9.72
C LEU A 33 -2.93 -4.40 10.00
N LEU A 34 -2.14 -4.16 8.95
CA LEU A 34 -0.69 -4.04 9.10
C LEU A 34 -0.28 -2.70 9.72
N TRP A 35 -0.89 -1.60 9.28
CA TRP A 35 -0.42 -0.26 9.64
C TRP A 35 -1.11 0.28 10.89
N SER A 36 -2.44 0.21 10.96
CA SER A 36 -3.24 0.85 12.01
C SER A 36 -3.54 -0.06 13.21
N HIS A 37 -3.64 -1.38 13.00
CA HIS A 37 -4.11 -2.30 14.03
C HIS A 37 -3.07 -3.33 14.52
N SER A 38 -1.92 -3.42 13.84
CA SER A 38 -0.83 -4.29 14.27
C SER A 38 -0.14 -3.75 15.52
N ARG A 39 0.21 -4.68 16.43
CA ARG A 39 0.98 -4.44 17.66
C ARG A 39 2.49 -4.22 17.43
N LEU A 40 2.97 -4.36 16.19
CA LEU A 40 4.37 -4.09 15.86
C LEU A 40 4.67 -2.60 16.07
N ASP A 41 5.88 -2.34 16.54
CA ASP A 41 6.40 -0.99 16.67
C ASP A 41 6.37 -0.25 15.32
N PRO A 42 5.91 1.02 15.26
CA PRO A 42 5.84 1.77 14.01
C PRO A 42 7.17 1.88 13.26
N VAL A 43 8.29 2.11 13.97
CA VAL A 43 9.61 2.22 13.34
C VAL A 43 10.01 0.88 12.74
N LEU A 44 9.74 -0.22 13.44
CA LEU A 44 9.99 -1.55 12.91
C LEU A 44 9.17 -1.84 11.64
N LYS A 45 7.90 -1.42 11.57
CA LYS A 45 7.08 -1.57 10.36
C LYS A 45 7.71 -0.85 9.16
N ASP A 46 8.20 0.37 9.37
CA ASP A 46 8.88 1.13 8.31
C ASP A 46 10.19 0.50 7.88
N LEU A 47 11.01 0.00 8.82
CA LEU A 47 12.26 -0.69 8.48
C LEU A 47 12.01 -1.96 7.66
N VAL A 48 10.98 -2.75 8.01
CA VAL A 48 10.58 -3.94 7.25
C VAL A 48 10.12 -3.55 5.85
N ARG A 49 9.29 -2.50 5.74
CA ARG A 49 8.83 -1.98 4.44
C ARG A 49 10.01 -1.54 3.57
N LEU A 50 10.94 -0.74 4.09
CA LEU A 50 12.11 -0.26 3.36
C LEU A 50 13.03 -1.39 2.93
N LYS A 51 13.29 -2.36 3.81
CA LYS A 51 14.07 -3.55 3.47
C LYS A 51 13.40 -4.33 2.34
N SER A 52 12.10 -4.55 2.42
CA SER A 52 11.34 -5.26 1.39
C SER A 52 11.37 -4.52 0.05
N ALA A 53 11.18 -3.19 0.06
CA ALA A 53 11.25 -2.37 -1.13
C ALA A 53 12.62 -2.45 -1.79
N ASN A 54 13.70 -2.31 -1.01
CA ASN A 54 15.08 -2.40 -1.50
C ASN A 54 15.37 -3.78 -2.12
N LEU A 55 15.00 -4.87 -1.44
CA LEU A 55 15.18 -6.24 -1.95
C LEU A 55 14.46 -6.49 -3.28
N ASN A 56 13.34 -5.81 -3.52
CA ASN A 56 12.57 -5.95 -4.75
C ASN A 56 12.86 -4.85 -5.79
N GLY A 57 13.83 -3.95 -5.53
CA GLY A 57 14.12 -2.82 -6.41
C GLY A 57 12.93 -1.85 -6.58
N CYS A 58 12.03 -1.79 -5.60
CA CYS A 58 10.89 -0.89 -5.61
C CYS A 58 11.34 0.52 -5.22
N VAL A 59 11.20 1.45 -6.16
CA VAL A 59 11.67 2.85 -6.06
C VAL A 59 10.54 3.88 -6.12
N TYR A 60 9.29 3.42 -6.12
CA TYR A 60 8.10 4.27 -6.12
C TYR A 60 8.02 5.10 -4.84
#